data_AF-A0A7C2PV04-F1
#
_entry.id   AF-A0A7C2PV04-F1
#
_cell.length_a   1.000
_cell.length_b   1.000
_cell.length_c   1.000
_cell.angle_alpha   90.00
_cell.angle_beta   90.00
_cell.angle_gamma   90.00
#
_symmetry.space_group_name_H-M   'P 1'
#
loop_
_entity.id
_entity.type
_entity.pdbx_description
1 polymer ?
#
loop_
_entity_poly.entity_id
_entity_poly.type
_entity_poly.pdbx_seq_one_letter_code
_entity_poly.pdbx_strand_id
1 'polypeptide(L)'
;MQTIVTHGDAPTLATLRASARPECVDVAASASPPVTASPTRVRFRWLIRPRRILLGVAALWVLNVFDLGYTLLETSRSGFVELNPVAARLVGGPDRLLVLYKTALVGVGSVILLALRRHRLAEMTCWLLLAVYALVGIRWNVYYNHLMTTPSDPAEAGRPYVRMVAP
;
A
#
# COMPACT_ATOMS: atom_id res chain seq x y z
N MET A 1 3.14 -33.95 17.81
CA MET A 1 2.06 -34.94 17.91
C MET A 1 1.17 -34.55 19.07
N GLN A 2 0.12 -33.75 18.81
CA GLN A 2 -1.03 -33.58 19.70
C GLN A 2 -2.14 -32.94 18.88
N THR A 3 -3.17 -33.73 18.63
CA THR A 3 -4.37 -33.43 17.86
C THR A 3 -5.43 -32.96 18.83
N ILE A 4 -6.03 -31.79 18.62
CA ILE A 4 -7.20 -31.35 19.38
C ILE A 4 -8.38 -31.26 18.40
N VAL A 5 -9.32 -32.18 18.61
CA VAL A 5 -10.65 -32.29 18.01
C VAL A 5 -11.63 -31.70 19.02
N THR A 6 -12.63 -30.94 18.53
CA THR A 6 -14.11 -31.05 18.78
C THR A 6 -14.77 -29.69 18.47
N HIS A 7 -15.59 -29.59 17.41
CA HIS A 7 -17.05 -29.84 17.38
C HIS A 7 -17.85 -29.02 18.40
N GLY A 8 -18.51 -27.96 17.92
CA GLY A 8 -19.56 -27.24 18.61
C GLY A 8 -20.76 -27.08 17.67
N ASP A 9 -21.76 -27.93 17.88
CA ASP A 9 -23.05 -27.92 17.18
C ASP A 9 -24.05 -26.94 17.82
N ALA A 10 -24.88 -26.33 16.97
CA ALA A 10 -26.29 -25.91 17.17
C ALA A 10 -26.59 -24.77 18.20
N PRO A 11 -27.68 -23.95 18.05
CA PRO A 11 -28.99 -24.36 17.54
C PRO A 11 -29.73 -23.43 16.57
N THR A 12 -30.52 -24.12 15.74
CA THR A 12 -31.77 -23.73 15.10
C THR A 12 -32.74 -23.03 16.05
N LEU A 13 -33.19 -21.82 15.72
CA LEU A 13 -34.49 -21.30 16.19
C LEU A 13 -35.27 -20.71 15.03
N ALA A 14 -36.26 -21.50 14.63
CA ALA A 14 -37.40 -21.09 13.85
C ALA A 14 -38.19 -20.02 14.60
N THR A 15 -38.49 -18.91 13.92
CA THR A 15 -39.65 -18.07 14.28
C THR A 15 -40.44 -17.78 13.02
N LEU A 16 -41.41 -18.68 12.80
CA LEU A 16 -42.64 -18.44 12.05
C LEU A 16 -43.33 -17.15 12.56
N ARG A 17 -43.64 -16.21 11.66
CA ARG A 17 -44.78 -15.28 11.76
C ARG A 17 -45.45 -15.28 10.39
N ALA A 18 -46.54 -16.02 10.21
CA ALA A 18 -47.92 -15.51 10.27
C ALA A 18 -48.11 -14.37 9.26
N SER A 19 -48.55 -14.63 8.03
CA SER A 19 -49.94 -14.86 7.62
C SER A 19 -50.90 -13.72 8.02
N ALA A 20 -51.33 -12.96 7.01
CA ALA A 20 -52.69 -12.42 6.77
C ALA A 20 -52.71 -10.91 6.44
N ARG A 21 -53.02 -10.59 5.18
CA ARG A 21 -54.27 -9.90 4.77
C ARG A 21 -54.33 -9.70 3.24
N PRO A 22 -55.40 -10.15 2.57
CA PRO A 22 -55.79 -9.66 1.26
C PRO A 22 -56.69 -8.43 1.44
N GLU A 23 -56.26 -7.27 0.96
CA GLU A 23 -57.14 -6.09 0.85
C GLU A 23 -57.25 -5.73 -0.63
N CYS A 24 -58.42 -6.08 -1.18
CA CYS A 24 -58.92 -5.60 -2.45
C CYS A 24 -59.22 -4.10 -2.28
N VAL A 25 -58.47 -3.24 -2.95
CA VAL A 25 -58.77 -1.80 -3.03
C VAL A 25 -58.90 -1.42 -4.49
N ASP A 26 -59.97 -0.68 -4.74
CA ASP A 26 -60.62 -0.42 -6.01
C ASP A 26 -59.75 0.27 -7.07
N VAL A 27 -60.01 -0.17 -8.30
CA VAL A 27 -59.50 0.34 -9.56
C VAL A 27 -60.17 1.70 -9.86
N ALA A 28 -59.51 2.79 -9.49
CA ALA A 28 -59.81 4.12 -10.02
C ALA A 28 -58.81 4.45 -11.15
N ALA A 29 -59.32 4.48 -12.37
CA ALA A 29 -58.59 4.86 -13.56
C ALA A 29 -58.30 6.37 -13.61
N SER A 30 -57.28 6.73 -14.41
CA SER A 30 -57.05 8.05 -15.02
C SER A 30 -56.23 9.03 -14.16
N ALA A 31 -55.04 9.52 -14.53
CA ALA A 31 -54.33 9.51 -15.81
C ALA A 31 -52.83 9.37 -15.54
N SER A 32 -52.16 8.48 -16.28
CA SER A 32 -50.73 8.26 -16.13
C SER A 32 -49.96 9.48 -16.65
N PRO A 33 -49.09 10.13 -15.85
CA PRO A 33 -48.19 11.15 -16.38
C PRO A 33 -47.29 10.51 -17.45
N PRO A 34 -46.89 11.27 -18.48
CA PRO A 34 -45.98 10.77 -19.51
C PRO A 34 -44.73 10.23 -18.82
N VAL A 35 -44.44 8.95 -19.04
CA VAL A 35 -43.23 8.28 -18.55
C VAL A 35 -42.03 8.98 -19.16
N THR A 36 -41.53 10.01 -18.49
CA THR A 36 -40.26 10.65 -18.82
C THR A 36 -39.19 9.64 -18.48
N ALA A 37 -38.78 8.87 -19.49
CA ALA A 37 -37.70 7.90 -19.40
C ALA A 37 -36.45 8.60 -18.87
N SER A 38 -36.19 8.45 -17.56
CA SER A 38 -34.99 8.97 -16.94
C SER A 38 -33.80 8.31 -17.65
N PRO A 39 -32.89 9.10 -18.27
CA PRO A 39 -31.76 8.54 -18.98
C PRO A 39 -31.00 7.67 -18.00
N THR A 40 -30.96 6.39 -18.29
CA THR A 40 -30.33 5.37 -17.46
C THR A 40 -28.84 5.70 -17.47
N ARG A 41 -28.39 6.50 -16.49
CA ARG A 41 -26.97 6.83 -16.32
C ARG A 41 -26.29 5.51 -15.99
N VAL A 42 -25.68 4.91 -17.00
CA VAL A 42 -24.84 3.72 -16.88
C VAL A 42 -23.68 4.11 -15.97
N ARG A 43 -23.87 3.88 -14.67
CA ARG A 43 -22.89 4.25 -13.65
C ARG A 43 -21.72 3.29 -13.81
N PHE A 44 -20.65 3.76 -14.44
CA PHE A 44 -19.33 3.11 -14.51
C PHE A 44 -18.63 2.96 -13.14
N ARG A 45 -19.38 2.60 -12.09
CA ARG A 45 -18.86 2.32 -10.74
C ARG A 45 -17.78 1.23 -10.77
N TRP A 46 -17.84 0.33 -11.76
CA TRP A 46 -16.84 -0.72 -11.99
C TRP A 46 -15.51 -0.20 -12.55
N LEU A 47 -15.46 0.96 -13.22
CA LEU A 47 -14.20 1.56 -13.70
C LEU A 47 -13.45 2.34 -12.61
N ILE A 48 -14.13 2.72 -11.53
CA ILE A 48 -13.53 3.54 -10.46
C ILE A 48 -12.59 2.67 -9.59
N ARG A 49 -12.97 1.41 -9.30
CA ARG A 49 -12.17 0.50 -8.47
C ARG A 49 -10.81 0.13 -9.06
N PRO A 50 -10.70 -0.37 -10.30
CA PRO A 50 -9.40 -0.72 -10.89
C PRO A 50 -8.49 0.50 -11.06
N ARG A 51 -9.06 1.69 -11.30
CA ARG A 51 -8.29 2.94 -11.34
C ARG A 51 -7.61 3.26 -10.01
N ARG A 52 -8.27 3.06 -8.87
CA ARG A 52 -7.67 3.31 -7.54
C ARG A 52 -6.45 2.42 -7.29
N ILE A 53 -6.54 1.14 -7.63
CA ILE A 53 -5.42 0.19 -7.47
C ILE A 53 -4.29 0.54 -8.44
N LEU A 54 -4.59 0.87 -9.70
CA LEU A 54 -3.58 1.30 -10.67
C LEU A 54 -2.84 2.56 -10.20
N LEU A 55 -3.57 3.57 -9.71
CA LEU A 55 -2.97 4.79 -9.15
C LEU A 55 -2.16 4.49 -7.89
N GLY A 56 -2.65 3.60 -7.01
CA GLY A 56 -1.93 3.18 -5.82
C GLY A 56 -0.63 2.45 -6.14
N VAL A 57 -0.65 1.53 -7.11
CA VAL A 57 0.55 0.84 -7.62
C VAL A 57 1.52 1.84 -8.24
N ALA A 58 1.04 2.79 -9.06
CA ALA A 58 1.89 3.84 -9.62
C ALA A 58 2.54 4.71 -8.54
N ALA A 59 1.79 5.09 -7.50
CA ALA A 59 2.32 5.81 -6.36
C ALA A 59 3.35 4.98 -5.57
N LEU A 60 3.14 3.67 -5.39
CA LEU A 60 4.11 2.78 -4.77
C LEU A 60 5.43 2.72 -5.57
N TRP A 61 5.37 2.70 -6.90
CA TRP A 61 6.57 2.76 -7.74
C TRP A 61 7.33 4.07 -7.54
N VAL A 62 6.64 5.20 -7.51
CA VAL A 62 7.27 6.52 -7.26
C VAL A 62 7.93 6.54 -5.88
N LEU A 63 7.21 6.11 -4.83
CA LEU A 63 7.75 6.05 -3.46
C LEU A 63 8.94 5.09 -3.35
N ASN A 64 8.92 3.98 -4.08
CA ASN A 64 10.03 3.04 -4.13
C ASN A 64 11.28 3.60 -4.82
N VAL A 65 11.12 4.44 -5.86
CA VAL A 65 12.26 5.13 -6.48
C VAL A 65 12.91 6.11 -5.49
N PHE A 66 12.10 6.86 -4.74
CA PHE A 66 12.63 7.74 -3.69
C PHE A 66 13.34 6.97 -2.57
N ASP A 67 12.71 5.90 -2.06
CA ASP A 67 13.30 5.05 -1.03
C ASP A 67 14.64 4.45 -1.49
N LEU A 68 14.69 3.91 -2.72
CA LEU A 68 15.91 3.39 -3.31
C LEU A 68 16.98 4.47 -3.47
N GLY A 69 16.61 5.67 -3.92
CA GLY A 69 17.54 6.79 -4.07
C GLY A 69 18.19 7.17 -2.74
N TYR A 70 17.40 7.29 -1.67
CA TYR A 70 17.92 7.57 -0.33
C TYR A 70 18.78 6.44 0.22
N THR A 71 18.38 5.18 0.02
CA THR A 71 19.23 4.04 0.42
C THR A 71 20.58 4.10 -0.29
N LEU A 72 20.61 4.31 -1.61
CA LEU A 72 21.87 4.37 -2.38
C LEU A 72 22.77 5.53 -1.94
N LEU A 73 22.19 6.70 -1.69
CA LEU A 73 22.94 7.85 -1.18
C LEU A 73 23.63 7.51 0.16
N GLU A 74 22.90 6.85 1.06
CA GLU A 74 23.38 6.54 2.40
C GLU A 74 24.29 5.30 2.45
N THR A 75 24.22 4.40 1.46
CA THR A 75 25.07 3.20 1.36
C THR A 75 26.56 3.55 1.35
N SER A 76 26.93 4.74 0.83
CA SER A 76 28.30 5.24 0.80
C SER A 76 28.81 5.84 2.11
N ARG A 77 27.94 6.09 3.10
CA ARG A 77 28.31 6.76 4.36
C ARG A 77 28.70 5.75 5.44
N SER A 78 29.78 6.07 6.16
CA SER A 78 30.22 5.28 7.31
C SER A 78 29.22 5.42 8.46
N GLY A 79 28.54 4.33 8.82
CA GLY A 79 27.58 4.31 9.94
C GLY A 79 26.14 4.06 9.52
N PHE A 80 25.85 3.89 8.23
CA PHE A 80 24.53 3.46 7.80
C PHE A 80 24.24 2.02 8.25
N VAL A 81 23.19 1.86 9.06
CA VAL A 81 22.68 0.54 9.46
C VAL A 81 21.34 0.31 8.77
N GLU A 82 21.37 -0.51 7.73
CA GLU A 82 20.17 -0.91 7.00
C GLU A 82 19.29 -1.81 7.88
N LEU A 83 18.05 -1.37 8.16
CA LEU A 83 17.11 -2.11 9.01
C LEU A 83 16.55 -3.36 8.34
N ASN A 84 16.57 -3.42 7.00
CA ASN A 84 16.16 -4.60 6.27
C ASN A 84 17.30 -5.62 6.27
N PRO A 85 17.19 -6.76 6.98
CA PRO A 85 18.30 -7.69 7.17
C PRO A 85 18.78 -8.33 5.86
N VAL A 86 17.91 -8.42 4.86
CA VAL A 86 18.29 -8.92 3.52
C VAL A 86 19.07 -7.85 2.76
N ALA A 87 18.59 -6.60 2.78
CA ALA A 87 19.29 -5.49 2.16
C ALA A 87 20.65 -5.22 2.83
N ALA A 88 20.74 -5.36 4.15
CA ALA A 88 21.99 -5.22 4.91
C ALA A 88 23.09 -6.17 4.42
N ARG A 89 22.73 -7.38 3.97
CA ARG A 89 23.68 -8.33 3.36
C ARG A 89 24.14 -7.92 1.95
N LEU A 90 23.36 -7.07 1.27
CA LEU A 90 23.63 -6.60 -0.08
C LEU A 90 24.40 -5.26 -0.11
N VAL A 91 24.32 -4.46 0.96
CA VAL A 91 24.98 -3.15 1.10
C VAL A 91 26.52 -3.22 0.97
N GLY A 92 27.14 -4.37 1.24
CA GLY A 92 28.58 -4.58 1.02
C GLY A 92 28.96 -5.04 -0.39
N GLY A 93 27.99 -5.28 -1.27
CA GLY A 93 28.21 -5.74 -2.64
C GLY A 93 28.00 -4.63 -3.68
N PRO A 94 27.91 -4.99 -4.98
CA PRO A 94 27.60 -4.03 -6.03
C PRO A 94 26.19 -3.44 -5.87
N ASP A 95 26.06 -2.11 -5.95
CA ASP A 95 24.79 -1.35 -5.85
C ASP A 95 23.66 -1.93 -6.73
N ARG A 96 24.03 -2.49 -7.89
CA ARG A 96 23.10 -3.11 -8.84
C ARG A 96 22.29 -4.24 -8.21
N LEU A 97 22.85 -4.99 -7.27
CA LEU A 97 22.13 -6.07 -6.57
C LEU A 97 21.04 -5.50 -5.65
N LEU A 98 21.33 -4.40 -4.97
CA LEU A 98 20.37 -3.73 -4.10
C LEU A 98 19.21 -3.12 -4.91
N VAL A 99 19.52 -2.48 -6.03
CA VAL A 99 18.54 -1.98 -7.00
C VAL A 99 17.65 -3.11 -7.49
N LEU A 100 18.25 -4.23 -7.93
CA LEU A 100 17.51 -5.39 -8.43
C LEU A 100 16.60 -5.99 -7.36
N TYR A 101 17.10 -6.13 -6.13
CA TYR A 101 16.32 -6.67 -5.01
C TYR A 101 15.08 -5.82 -4.68
N LYS A 102 15.26 -4.50 -4.50
CA LYS A 102 14.13 -3.60 -4.17
C LYS A 102 13.13 -3.50 -5.33
N THR A 103 13.61 -3.38 -6.57
CA THR A 103 12.74 -3.33 -7.75
C THR A 103 11.99 -4.64 -7.99
N ALA A 104 12.64 -5.80 -7.76
CA ALA A 104 11.99 -7.10 -7.85
C ALA A 104 10.87 -7.26 -6.81
N LEU A 105 11.07 -6.84 -5.56
CA LEU A 105 10.03 -6.89 -4.53
C LEU A 105 8.79 -6.07 -4.90
N VAL A 106 8.98 -4.82 -5.35
CA VAL A 106 7.86 -3.98 -5.78
C VAL A 106 7.23 -4.50 -7.06
N GLY A 107 8.01 -5.05 -7.99
CA GLY A 107 7.52 -5.69 -9.21
C GLY A 107 6.61 -6.89 -8.91
N VAL A 108 7.07 -7.84 -8.10
CA VAL A 108 6.29 -9.02 -7.69
C VAL A 108 5.04 -8.59 -6.93
N GLY A 109 5.16 -7.67 -5.97
CA GLY A 109 4.01 -7.13 -5.23
C GLY A 109 2.99 -6.45 -6.15
N SER A 110 3.45 -5.68 -7.13
CA SER A 110 2.60 -5.03 -8.13
C SER A 110 1.84 -6.06 -8.96
N VAL A 111 2.50 -7.12 -9.43
CA VAL A 111 1.85 -8.19 -10.19
C VAL A 111 0.76 -8.86 -9.35
N ILE A 112 1.03 -9.18 -8.08
CA ILE A 112 0.04 -9.77 -7.16
C ILE A 112 -1.16 -8.84 -6.97
N LEU A 113 -0.93 -7.55 -6.69
CA LEU A 113 -2.01 -6.57 -6.50
C LEU A 113 -2.85 -6.38 -7.77
N LEU A 114 -2.21 -6.35 -8.94
CA LEU A 114 -2.90 -6.22 -10.23
C LEU A 114 -3.67 -7.48 -10.61
N ALA A 115 -3.15 -8.68 -10.29
CA ALA A 115 -3.84 -9.95 -10.47
C ALA A 115 -5.09 -10.02 -9.57
N LEU A 116 -4.97 -9.58 -8.31
CA LEU A 116 -6.05 -9.61 -7.31
C LEU A 116 -6.91 -8.33 -7.28
N ARG A 117 -6.81 -7.46 -8.30
CA ARG A 117 -7.47 -6.13 -8.32
C ARG A 117 -8.99 -6.12 -8.18
N ARG A 118 -9.65 -7.29 -8.27
CA ARG A 118 -11.10 -7.45 -8.07
C ARG A 118 -11.46 -7.68 -6.59
N HIS A 119 -10.50 -7.98 -5.72
CA HIS A 119 -10.73 -8.29 -4.31
C HIS A 119 -10.59 -7.04 -3.42
N ARG A 120 -11.50 -6.88 -2.46
CA ARG A 120 -11.45 -5.81 -1.44
C ARG A 120 -10.14 -5.84 -0.64
N LEU A 121 -9.62 -7.05 -0.40
CA LEU A 121 -8.37 -7.24 0.34
C LEU A 121 -7.19 -6.59 -0.39
N ALA A 122 -7.11 -6.71 -1.73
CA ALA A 122 -6.05 -6.07 -2.51
C ALA A 122 -6.08 -4.55 -2.39
N GLU A 123 -7.27 -3.95 -2.34
CA GLU A 123 -7.41 -2.52 -2.09
C GLU A 123 -6.91 -2.14 -0.69
N MET A 124 -7.31 -2.88 0.36
CA MET A 124 -6.83 -2.64 1.73
C MET A 124 -5.31 -2.79 1.85
N THR A 125 -4.73 -3.84 1.26
CA THR A 125 -3.28 -4.05 1.23
C THR A 125 -2.57 -2.93 0.48
N CYS A 126 -3.12 -2.46 -0.65
CA CYS A 126 -2.55 -1.34 -1.38
C CYS A 126 -2.53 -0.05 -0.54
N TRP A 127 -3.61 0.26 0.17
CA TRP A 127 -3.67 1.40 1.08
C TRP A 127 -2.70 1.26 2.26
N LEU A 128 -2.60 0.06 2.82
CA LEU A 128 -1.65 -0.24 3.90
C LEU A 128 -0.20 -0.04 3.42
N LEU A 129 0.16 -0.56 2.24
CA LEU A 129 1.49 -0.37 1.66
C LEU A 129 1.80 1.11 1.43
N LEU A 130 0.84 1.89 0.92
CA LEU A 130 1.01 3.34 0.77
C LEU A 130 1.27 4.03 2.12
N ALA A 131 0.55 3.64 3.17
CA ALA A 131 0.76 4.19 4.51
C ALA A 131 2.16 3.83 5.05
N VAL A 132 2.63 2.60 4.85
CA VAL A 132 3.98 2.16 5.23
C VAL A 132 5.04 2.96 4.48
N TYR A 133 4.93 3.10 3.16
CA TYR A 133 5.86 3.90 2.37
C TYR A 133 5.85 5.39 2.75
N ALA A 134 4.68 5.94 3.08
CA ALA A 134 4.59 7.31 3.61
C ALA A 134 5.33 7.46 4.94
N LEU A 135 5.21 6.48 5.85
CA LEU A 135 5.94 6.48 7.12
C LEU A 135 7.46 6.38 6.90
N VAL A 136 7.91 5.56 5.96
CA VAL A 136 9.31 5.47 5.56
C VAL A 136 9.80 6.81 4.98
N GLY A 137 8.99 7.47 4.15
CA GLY A 137 9.30 8.81 3.64
C GLY A 137 9.43 9.86 4.74
N ILE A 138 8.54 9.84 5.75
CA ILE A 138 8.63 10.71 6.93
C ILE A 138 9.93 10.42 7.71
N ARG A 139 10.28 9.15 7.90
CA ARG A 139 11.54 8.74 8.54
C ARG A 139 12.76 9.31 7.80
N TRP A 140 12.80 9.21 6.48
CA TRP A 140 13.85 9.82 5.67
C TRP A 140 13.88 11.34 5.83
N ASN A 141 12.73 12.01 5.80
CA ASN A 141 12.68 13.46 6.00
C ASN A 141 13.23 13.89 7.37
N VAL A 142 12.82 13.22 8.44
CA VAL A 142 13.32 13.47 9.80
C VAL A 142 14.83 13.25 9.87
N TYR A 143 15.32 12.15 9.28
CA TYR A 143 16.74 11.83 9.22
C TYR A 143 17.56 12.95 8.53
N TYR A 144 17.14 13.40 7.34
CA TYR A 144 17.84 14.47 6.62
C TYR A 144 17.72 15.84 7.28
N ASN A 145 16.58 16.14 7.90
CA ASN A 145 16.45 17.36 8.69
C ASN A 145 17.45 17.37 9.85
N HIS A 146 17.59 16.24 10.57
CA HIS A 146 18.59 16.12 11.63
C HIS A 146 20.02 16.34 11.12
N LEU A 147 20.38 15.71 10.00
CA LEU A 147 21.70 15.92 9.37
C LEU A 147 21.96 17.39 8.99
N MET A 148 20.95 18.12 8.52
CA MET A 148 21.09 19.54 8.18
C MET A 148 21.16 20.45 9.41
N THR A 149 20.46 20.10 10.50
CA THR A 149 20.45 20.89 11.75
C THR A 149 21.63 20.64 12.67
N THR A 150 22.42 19.61 12.40
CA THR A 150 23.68 19.34 13.12
C THR A 150 24.87 19.43 12.14
N PRO A 151 25.19 20.62 11.58
CA PRO A 151 26.32 20.79 10.65
C PRO A 151 27.69 20.47 11.26
N SER A 152 27.76 20.38 12.58
CA SER A 152 28.99 20.24 13.34
C SER A 152 28.97 18.90 14.07
N ASP A 153 29.49 17.87 13.41
CA ASP A 153 30.10 16.77 14.15
C ASP A 153 31.43 17.29 14.73
N PRO A 154 31.59 17.41 16.06
CA PRO A 154 32.87 17.76 16.66
C PRO A 154 33.96 16.71 16.35
N ALA A 155 33.63 15.52 15.83
CA ALA A 155 34.60 14.55 15.34
C ALA A 155 35.26 14.96 14.01
N GLU A 156 34.64 15.84 13.20
CA GLU A 156 35.28 16.44 12.03
C GLU A 156 36.06 17.73 12.37
N ALA A 157 35.75 18.38 13.49
CA ALA A 157 36.49 19.56 13.95
C ALA A 157 37.96 19.27 14.31
N GLY A 158 38.34 17.99 14.44
CA GLY A 158 39.70 17.55 14.77
C GLY A 158 40.42 16.74 13.68
N ARG A 159 39.78 16.41 12.55
CA ARG A 159 40.47 15.71 11.46
C ARG A 159 41.02 16.74 10.47
N PRO A 160 42.35 16.95 10.40
CA PRO A 160 42.90 17.77 9.33
C PRO A 160 42.46 17.15 8.01
N TYR A 161 41.96 17.99 7.11
CA TYR A 161 41.69 17.67 5.71
C TYR A 161 43.00 17.21 5.04
N VAL A 162 43.43 15.98 5.31
CA VAL A 162 44.45 15.28 4.54
C VAL A 162 43.74 14.81 3.28
N ARG A 163 43.47 15.80 2.43
CA ARG A 163 43.12 15.66 1.03
C ARG A 163 44.33 15.02 0.36
N MET A 164 44.45 13.69 0.44
CA MET A 164 45.30 12.95 -0.49
C MET A 164 44.62 13.01 -1.85
N VAL A 165 44.84 14.13 -2.53
CA VAL A 165 44.99 14.15 -3.97
C VAL A 165 46.15 13.21 -4.26
N ALA A 166 45.86 12.03 -4.76
CA ALA A 166 46.83 11.23 -5.49
C ALA A 166 46.30 11.09 -6.94
N PRO A 167 47.17 11.30 -7.94
CA PRO A 167 46.83 11.45 -9.35
C PRO A 167 46.35 10.16 -10.02
#